data_AF-N9LCN9-F1
#
_entry.id   AF-N9LCN9-F1
#
_cell.length_a   1.000
_cell.length_b   1.000
_cell.length_c   1.000
_cell.angle_alpha   90.00
_cell.angle_beta   90.00
_cell.angle_gamma   90.00
#
_symmetry.space_group_name_H-M   'P 1'
#
loop_
_entity.id
_entity.type
_entity.pdbx_description
1 polymer ?
#
loop_
_entity_poly.entity_id
_entity_poly.type
_entity_poly.pdbx_seq_one_letter_code
_entity_poly.pdbx_strand_id
1 'polypeptide(L)'
;MLPTNILKLRLSRIQKGKEHLSTQDKLMLVSMESPDLSAHFLLRLFKVSLPKHWKFKHENDEDILYSTELIQLIEDELLAAYEFHARKYAWYEQCLMYRLNFIVTQPTQQQINGYLRQLDRCLDQQPKIELLNYFQQHYPTAQHAIALAKAYAGAAKYDQAIEWYEWAAQQSTQRNEIAFYAYIDCLLSRNQPEYKLQVSDAEYAMHLLIHYQKPIDQKNYDKSLQRAVSQLLPESILKTRATETNILADVGRGLNSLGKSLNGMLGAKESHIPFSQAVIAHAPQLLSEARIVEGLAQSASLQKALQRLLQVEENSSSDSAHLLAQLWRVLQQDANRLEVLLQAEQKIELATLLAQTESTHIVELSLGQIRIILEQGLMAYLGDVRLNKQHPERAALYAQRDIVVQEMKTFAVWFYQEALNPYLQQQMKQFRQVDHLLKQWNEVALSSGLFALQFEMQKRAQDLVAWMQTKLEKGNELDQMQAAWVALRELSNFGIGQEKIQRLESALEQYKALRLSQIQFVQAENNE
;
A
#
# COMPACT_ATOMS: atom_id res chain seq x y z
N MET A 1 41.30 6.88 26.60
CA MET A 1 40.63 7.95 27.36
C MET A 1 41.70 8.74 28.06
N LEU A 2 41.62 10.08 28.04
CA LEU A 2 42.60 10.92 28.71
C LEU A 2 42.41 10.89 30.24
N PRO A 3 43.51 10.79 31.01
CA PRO A 3 43.53 11.13 32.43
C PRO A 3 42.99 12.54 32.70
N THR A 4 42.36 12.77 33.86
CA THR A 4 41.67 14.01 34.23
C THR A 4 42.58 15.23 34.19
N ASN A 5 43.81 15.10 34.70
CA ASN A 5 44.85 16.12 34.64
C ASN A 5 45.19 16.52 33.18
N ILE A 6 45.19 15.56 32.25
CA ILE A 6 45.43 15.82 30.82
C ILE A 6 44.19 16.45 30.19
N LEU A 7 42.99 15.93 30.46
CA LEU A 7 41.74 16.45 29.92
C LEU A 7 41.52 17.92 30.31
N LYS A 8 41.73 18.26 31.59
CA LYS A 8 41.72 19.63 32.14
C LYS A 8 42.60 20.60 31.35
N LEU A 9 43.87 20.25 31.16
CA LEU A 9 44.81 21.10 30.42
C LEU A 9 44.36 21.33 28.97
N ARG A 10 43.77 20.31 28.34
CA ARG A 10 43.35 20.38 26.93
C ARG A 10 42.04 21.11 26.73
N LEU A 11 41.06 20.95 27.62
CA LEU A 11 39.85 21.75 27.61
C LEU A 11 40.15 23.23 27.87
N SER A 12 41.07 23.54 28.79
CA SER A 12 41.55 24.92 29.00
C SER A 12 42.23 25.50 27.74
N ARG A 13 43.03 24.69 27.03
CA ARG A 13 43.62 25.09 25.74
C ARG A 13 42.55 25.34 24.68
N ILE A 14 41.50 24.52 24.63
CA ILE A 14 40.37 24.70 23.71
C ILE A 14 39.62 26.00 24.01
N GLN A 15 39.34 26.28 25.28
CA GLN A 15 38.67 27.52 25.71
C GLN A 15 39.50 28.76 25.35
N LYS A 16 40.81 28.75 25.63
CA LYS A 16 41.73 29.87 25.31
C LYS A 16 41.93 30.06 23.80
N GLY A 17 41.87 28.98 23.01
CA GLY A 17 42.07 28.99 21.56
C GLY A 17 40.79 28.88 20.75
N LYS A 18 39.62 29.21 21.32
CA LYS A 18 38.29 28.90 20.75
C LYS A 18 38.11 29.38 19.30
N GLU A 19 38.65 30.55 18.96
CA GLU A 19 38.55 31.17 17.62
C GLU A 19 39.58 30.63 16.62
N HIS A 20 40.65 29.98 17.09
CA HIS A 20 41.79 29.57 16.26
C HIS A 20 41.91 28.05 16.08
N LEU A 21 41.17 27.27 16.86
CA LEU A 21 41.16 25.80 16.77
C LEU A 21 40.00 25.33 15.90
N SER A 22 40.30 24.54 14.88
CA SER A 22 39.26 23.86 14.11
C SER A 22 38.54 22.81 14.96
N THR A 23 37.34 22.42 14.56
CA THR A 23 36.60 21.33 15.21
C THR A 23 37.36 20.01 15.22
N GLN A 24 38.19 19.77 14.19
CA GLN A 24 39.10 18.62 14.13
C GLN A 24 40.23 18.72 15.18
N ASP A 25 40.82 19.90 15.37
CA ASP A 25 41.86 20.11 16.39
C ASP A 25 41.31 19.88 17.80
N LYS A 26 40.10 20.39 18.06
CA LYS A 26 39.40 20.18 19.33
C LYS A 26 39.13 18.70 19.58
N LEU A 27 38.65 17.97 18.57
CA LEU A 27 38.46 16.52 18.66
C LEU A 27 39.78 15.79 18.95
N MET A 28 40.85 16.09 18.22
CA MET A 28 42.16 15.45 18.41
C MET A 28 42.68 15.70 19.83
N LEU A 29 42.54 16.93 20.33
CA LEU A 29 42.92 17.30 21.70
C LEU A 29 42.17 16.46 22.75
N VAL A 30 40.88 16.18 22.58
CA VAL A 30 40.13 15.44 23.61
C VAL A 30 40.14 13.92 23.43
N SER A 31 40.64 13.40 22.30
CA SER A 31 40.56 11.96 21.98
C SER A 31 41.92 11.24 21.88
N MET A 32 43.00 11.91 21.49
CA MET A 32 44.30 11.26 21.21
C MET A 32 45.28 11.39 22.36
N GLU A 33 46.11 10.39 22.67
CA GLU A 33 47.13 10.54 23.72
C GLU A 33 48.21 11.57 23.36
N SER A 34 48.61 11.65 22.09
CA SER A 34 49.62 12.58 21.58
C SER A 34 49.12 13.33 20.31
N PRO A 35 48.33 14.40 20.48
CA PRO A 35 47.76 15.14 19.35
C PRO A 35 48.83 15.99 18.66
N ASP A 36 49.13 15.69 17.39
CA ASP A 36 49.97 16.52 16.53
C ASP A 36 49.14 17.54 15.74
N LEU A 37 49.02 18.74 16.29
CA LEU A 37 48.29 19.86 15.69
C LEU A 37 49.10 20.61 14.61
N SER A 38 50.30 20.16 14.27
CA SER A 38 51.18 20.77 13.26
C SER A 38 51.26 19.98 11.95
N ALA A 39 50.80 18.72 11.93
CA ALA A 39 50.80 17.87 10.74
C ALA A 39 50.01 18.47 9.56
N HIS A 40 50.42 18.20 8.32
CA HIS A 40 49.68 18.63 7.12
C HIS A 40 48.30 17.94 6.99
N PHE A 41 47.33 18.63 6.37
CA PHE A 41 45.94 18.18 6.20
C PHE A 41 45.80 16.72 5.70
N LEU A 42 46.55 16.33 4.67
CA LEU A 42 46.50 14.96 4.11
C LEU A 42 46.97 13.89 5.10
N LEU A 43 47.97 14.19 5.95
CA LEU A 43 48.43 13.27 6.99
C LEU A 43 47.43 13.18 8.16
N ARG A 44 46.62 14.23 8.38
CA ARG A 44 45.58 14.22 9.42
C ARG A 44 44.37 13.38 9.04
N LEU A 45 44.00 13.32 7.76
CA LEU A 45 42.88 12.50 7.27
C LEU A 45 43.03 11.01 7.62
N PHE A 46 44.27 10.50 7.70
CA PHE A 46 44.55 9.11 8.07
C PHE A 46 44.83 8.89 9.57
N LYS A 47 44.95 9.96 10.37
CA LYS A 47 45.33 9.89 11.79
C LYS A 47 44.20 10.21 12.77
N VAL A 48 43.15 10.91 12.34
CA VAL A 48 42.02 11.23 13.24
C VAL A 48 41.08 10.03 13.34
N SER A 49 41.24 9.25 14.43
CA SER A 49 40.30 8.20 14.79
C SER A 49 39.12 8.79 15.54
N LEU A 50 37.92 8.75 14.95
CA LEU A 50 36.70 9.17 15.61
C LEU A 50 36.32 8.17 16.72
N PRO A 51 36.06 8.63 17.96
CA PRO A 51 35.65 7.76 19.06
C PRO A 51 34.39 6.95 18.73
N LYS A 52 34.38 5.65 19.03
CA LYS A 52 33.14 4.84 19.04
C LYS A 52 32.43 4.91 20.38
N HIS A 53 33.19 5.12 21.46
CA HIS A 53 32.68 5.22 22.82
C HIS A 53 33.41 6.32 23.57
N TRP A 54 32.63 7.18 24.23
CA TRP A 54 33.08 8.14 25.21
C TRP A 54 33.06 7.48 26.59
N LYS A 55 34.27 7.27 27.10
CA LYS A 55 34.56 7.07 28.52
C LYS A 55 34.16 8.32 29.30
N PHE A 56 33.53 8.30 30.46
CA PHE A 56 33.49 9.51 31.29
C PHE A 56 33.89 9.14 32.71
N LYS A 57 34.83 9.89 33.28
CA LYS A 57 35.33 9.63 34.62
C LYS A 57 34.37 10.20 35.66
N HIS A 58 34.28 9.60 36.83
CA HIS A 58 33.30 9.98 37.86
C HIS A 58 33.77 9.65 39.28
N GLU A 59 35.08 9.48 39.51
CA GLU A 59 35.59 9.05 40.83
C GLU A 59 35.57 10.18 41.86
N ASN A 60 35.62 11.44 41.42
CA ASN A 60 35.63 12.63 42.27
C ASN A 60 35.01 13.85 41.56
N ASP A 61 34.85 14.96 42.27
CA ASP A 61 34.24 16.19 41.73
C ASP A 61 35.03 16.79 40.56
N GLU A 62 36.36 16.64 40.55
CA GLU A 62 37.20 17.13 39.45
C GLU A 62 36.95 16.32 38.17
N ASP A 63 36.77 15.00 38.28
CA ASP A 63 36.40 14.12 37.18
C ASP A 63 35.04 14.49 36.59
N ILE A 64 34.04 14.77 37.46
CA ILE A 64 32.69 15.16 37.04
C ILE A 64 32.71 16.51 36.34
N LEU A 65 33.45 17.50 36.88
CA LEU A 65 33.59 18.83 36.29
C LEU A 65 34.13 18.76 34.86
N TYR A 66 35.28 18.09 34.64
CA TYR A 66 35.88 18.04 33.31
C TYR A 66 35.18 17.07 32.35
N SER A 67 34.48 16.05 32.86
CA SER A 67 33.56 15.26 32.03
C SER A 67 32.37 16.10 31.56
N THR A 68 31.86 16.99 32.41
CA THR A 68 30.78 17.93 32.05
C THR A 68 31.22 18.90 30.95
N GLU A 69 32.42 19.49 31.09
CA GLU A 69 32.97 20.37 30.05
C GLU A 69 33.23 19.64 28.73
N LEU A 70 33.69 18.38 28.79
CA LEU A 70 33.84 17.54 27.59
C LEU A 70 32.49 17.25 26.93
N ILE A 71 31.47 16.90 27.70
CA ILE A 71 30.11 16.70 27.18
C ILE A 71 29.59 17.95 26.50
N GLN A 72 29.80 19.13 27.08
CA GLN A 72 29.41 20.39 26.46
C GLN A 72 30.10 20.60 25.11
N LEU A 73 31.41 20.35 25.00
CA LEU A 73 32.12 20.41 23.72
C LEU A 73 31.55 19.43 22.70
N ILE A 74 31.19 18.21 23.13
CA ILE A 74 30.60 17.20 22.26
C ILE A 74 29.24 17.70 21.73
N GLU A 75 28.37 18.14 22.63
CA GLU A 75 26.99 18.58 22.33
C GLU A 75 26.97 19.85 21.46
N ASP A 76 27.79 20.85 21.78
CA ASP A 76 27.78 22.17 21.13
C ASP A 76 28.46 22.17 19.75
N GLU A 77 29.44 21.29 19.52
CA GLU A 77 30.29 21.35 18.32
C GLU A 77 30.48 20.00 17.62
N LEU A 78 30.86 18.95 18.34
CA LEU A 78 31.29 17.70 17.71
C LEU A 78 30.14 16.88 17.12
N LEU A 79 28.95 16.90 17.73
CA LEU A 79 27.78 16.20 17.19
C LEU A 79 27.41 16.73 15.79
N ALA A 80 27.40 18.05 15.61
CA ALA A 80 27.06 18.68 14.33
C ALA A 80 28.15 18.45 13.27
N ALA A 81 29.42 18.56 13.65
CA ALA A 81 30.52 18.38 12.71
C ALA A 81 30.72 16.94 12.22
N TYR A 82 30.29 15.94 13.02
CA TYR A 82 30.47 14.51 12.72
C TYR A 82 29.14 13.74 12.75
N GLU A 83 28.05 14.34 12.26
CA GLU A 83 26.68 13.85 12.42
C GLU A 83 26.52 12.35 12.13
N PHE A 84 26.98 11.88 10.98
CA PHE A 84 26.83 10.47 10.57
C PHE A 84 27.51 9.51 11.56
N HIS A 85 28.75 9.83 11.97
CA HIS A 85 29.51 8.99 12.90
C HIS A 85 28.93 9.07 14.31
N ALA A 86 28.59 10.28 14.76
CA ALA A 86 28.00 10.52 16.07
C ALA A 86 26.68 9.78 16.26
N ARG A 87 25.80 9.78 15.24
CA ARG A 87 24.54 9.02 15.24
C ARG A 87 24.78 7.52 15.20
N LYS A 88 25.70 7.04 14.35
CA LYS A 88 26.04 5.62 14.25
C LYS A 88 26.54 5.03 15.58
N TYR A 89 27.24 5.83 16.38
CA TYR A 89 27.85 5.41 17.64
C TYR A 89 27.18 6.04 18.87
N ALA A 90 25.96 6.57 18.73
CA ALA A 90 25.13 7.05 19.83
C ALA A 90 25.83 8.04 20.79
N TRP A 91 26.61 8.99 20.25
CA TRP A 91 27.39 9.93 21.07
C TRP A 91 26.54 10.76 22.01
N TYR A 92 25.38 11.22 21.55
CA TYR A 92 24.46 12.01 22.36
C TYR A 92 23.89 11.17 23.51
N GLU A 93 23.49 9.93 23.23
CA GLU A 93 22.96 8.99 24.21
C GLU A 93 23.98 8.67 25.29
N GLN A 94 25.26 8.51 24.92
CA GLN A 94 26.35 8.31 25.89
C GLN A 94 26.52 9.53 26.81
N CYS A 95 26.47 10.74 26.25
CA CYS A 95 26.55 11.98 27.04
C CYS A 95 25.35 12.12 27.98
N LEU A 96 24.15 11.85 27.48
CA LEU A 96 22.91 11.95 28.25
C LEU A 96 22.87 10.92 29.39
N MET A 97 23.30 9.67 29.13
CA MET A 97 23.40 8.64 30.16
C MET A 97 24.32 9.08 31.31
N TYR A 98 25.49 9.66 30.99
CA TYR A 98 26.38 10.19 32.01
C TYR A 98 25.75 11.35 32.79
N ARG A 99 25.13 12.31 32.08
CA ARG A 99 24.42 13.44 32.70
C ARG A 99 23.38 12.95 33.71
N LEU A 100 22.55 11.98 33.34
CA LEU A 100 21.49 11.46 34.21
C LEU A 100 22.03 10.72 35.43
N ASN A 101 23.20 10.09 35.33
CA ASN A 101 23.78 9.34 36.45
C ASN A 101 24.57 10.21 37.43
N PHE A 102 25.20 11.29 36.97
CA PHE A 102 26.21 12.01 37.79
C PHE A 102 26.01 13.53 37.88
N ILE A 103 25.27 14.16 36.96
CA ILE A 103 25.16 15.64 36.90
C ILE A 103 23.74 16.10 37.23
N VAL A 104 22.75 15.55 36.55
CA VAL A 104 21.33 15.90 36.66
C VAL A 104 20.55 14.64 37.01
N THR A 105 20.73 14.14 38.23
CA THR A 105 20.15 12.88 38.73
C THR A 105 18.64 12.93 38.91
N GLN A 106 18.07 14.14 39.00
CA GLN A 106 16.63 14.38 39.07
C GLN A 106 16.26 15.48 38.06
N PRO A 107 16.14 15.14 36.76
CA PRO A 107 15.82 16.12 35.73
C PRO A 107 14.41 16.68 35.91
N THR A 108 14.27 17.99 35.68
CA THR A 108 12.96 18.65 35.59
C THR A 108 12.21 18.23 34.32
N GLN A 109 10.89 18.36 34.30
CA GLN A 109 10.08 18.03 33.11
C GLN A 109 10.52 18.81 31.86
N GLN A 110 10.97 20.06 32.02
CA GLN A 110 11.48 20.86 30.90
C GLN A 110 12.76 20.25 30.32
N GLN A 111 13.67 19.76 31.16
CA GLN A 111 14.88 19.08 30.73
C GLN A 111 14.56 17.75 30.05
N ILE A 112 13.66 16.94 30.62
CA ILE A 112 13.20 15.69 30.01
C ILE A 112 12.63 15.94 28.61
N ASN A 113 11.74 16.93 28.47
CA ASN A 113 11.18 17.31 27.17
C ASN A 113 12.27 17.75 26.17
N GLY A 114 13.31 18.44 26.64
CA GLY A 114 14.49 18.78 25.84
C GLY A 114 15.26 17.53 25.38
N TYR A 115 15.49 16.59 26.29
CA TYR A 115 16.18 15.34 26.00
C TYR A 115 15.42 14.49 24.98
N LEU A 116 14.11 14.35 25.13
CA LEU A 116 13.26 13.59 24.20
C LEU A 116 13.31 14.16 22.78
N ARG A 117 13.31 15.49 22.62
CA ARG A 117 13.42 16.14 21.30
C ARG A 117 14.75 15.84 20.61
N GLN A 118 15.84 15.73 21.37
CA GLN A 118 17.14 15.38 20.81
C GLN A 118 17.21 13.88 20.49
N LEU A 119 16.69 13.02 21.38
CA LEU A 119 16.60 11.57 21.14
C LEU A 119 15.77 11.22 19.90
N ASP A 120 14.77 12.03 19.53
CA ASP A 120 13.98 11.84 18.32
C ASP A 120 14.84 11.91 17.02
N ARG A 121 15.99 12.58 17.08
CA ARG A 121 16.96 12.68 15.96
C ARG A 121 17.96 11.53 15.93
N CYS A 122 18.07 10.79 17.03
CA CYS A 122 18.96 9.65 17.17
C CYS A 122 18.41 8.40 16.46
N LEU A 123 19.31 7.48 16.12
CA LEU A 123 18.92 6.19 15.55
C LEU A 123 18.18 5.34 16.60
N ASP A 124 17.23 4.54 16.14
CA ASP A 124 16.46 3.63 16.98
C ASP A 124 17.28 2.39 17.36
N GLN A 125 18.24 2.62 18.25
CA GLN A 125 19.18 1.61 18.73
C GLN A 125 19.06 1.44 20.25
N GLN A 126 19.70 0.40 20.76
CA GLN A 126 19.65 0.02 22.17
C GLN A 126 19.96 1.17 23.16
N PRO A 127 20.95 2.07 22.93
CA PRO A 127 21.21 3.19 23.86
C PRO A 127 20.04 4.17 23.98
N LYS A 128 19.39 4.51 22.86
CA LYS A 128 18.18 5.35 22.86
C LYS A 128 17.04 4.65 23.60
N ILE A 129 16.85 3.36 23.33
CA ILE A 129 15.80 2.55 23.97
C ILE A 129 16.01 2.48 25.50
N GLU A 130 17.24 2.29 25.97
CA GLU A 130 17.57 2.26 27.41
C GLU A 130 17.25 3.59 28.10
N LEU A 131 17.61 4.72 27.48
CA LEU A 131 17.27 6.05 28.00
C LEU A 131 15.76 6.29 28.02
N LEU A 132 15.04 5.88 26.98
CA LEU A 132 13.58 6.01 26.92
C LEU A 132 12.88 5.09 27.94
N ASN A 133 13.40 3.88 28.16
CA ASN A 133 12.95 3.00 29.25
C ASN A 133 13.15 3.67 30.61
N TYR A 134 14.32 4.27 30.86
CA TYR A 134 14.59 5.01 32.09
C TYR A 134 13.53 6.12 32.30
N PHE A 135 13.27 6.95 31.28
CA PHE A 135 12.25 8.00 31.40
C PHE A 135 10.84 7.44 31.65
N GLN A 136 10.47 6.33 31.01
CA GLN A 136 9.16 5.71 31.21
C GLN A 136 9.02 5.09 32.60
N GLN A 137 10.07 4.48 33.15
CA GLN A 137 10.06 3.87 34.49
C GLN A 137 10.00 4.91 35.61
N HIS A 138 10.75 6.01 35.47
CA HIS A 138 10.84 7.03 36.51
C HIS A 138 9.78 8.13 36.39
N TYR A 139 9.28 8.39 35.18
CA TYR A 139 8.33 9.45 34.88
C TYR A 139 7.23 8.95 33.93
N PRO A 140 6.39 8.00 34.32
CA PRO A 140 5.45 7.36 33.40
C PRO A 140 4.43 8.36 32.84
N THR A 141 4.46 8.57 31.52
CA THR A 141 3.47 9.39 30.80
C THR A 141 3.18 8.77 29.44
N ALA A 142 1.99 9.03 28.88
CA ALA A 142 1.66 8.57 27.53
C ALA A 142 2.67 9.06 26.48
N GLN A 143 3.22 10.26 26.64
CA GLN A 143 4.25 10.80 25.74
C GLN A 143 5.54 9.98 25.79
N HIS A 144 6.00 9.58 26.99
CA HIS A 144 7.22 8.78 27.15
C HIS A 144 7.02 7.37 26.60
N ALA A 145 5.87 6.75 26.86
CA ALA A 145 5.51 5.45 26.29
C ALA A 145 5.44 5.48 24.76
N ILE A 146 4.85 6.53 24.15
CA ILE A 146 4.84 6.69 22.69
C ILE A 146 6.26 6.84 22.13
N ALA A 147 7.12 7.64 22.77
CA ALA A 147 8.51 7.79 22.33
C ALA A 147 9.27 6.46 22.39
N LEU A 148 9.08 5.70 23.46
CA LEU A 148 9.65 4.36 23.64
C LEU A 148 9.11 3.37 22.60
N ALA A 149 7.80 3.35 22.36
CA ALA A 149 7.16 2.52 21.35
C ALA A 149 7.70 2.79 19.93
N LYS A 150 7.87 4.07 19.58
CA LYS A 150 8.50 4.48 18.31
C LYS A 150 9.92 3.94 18.17
N ALA A 151 10.73 4.04 19.22
CA ALA A 151 12.10 3.52 19.20
C ALA A 151 12.14 2.00 19.07
N TYR A 152 11.25 1.26 19.73
CA TYR A 152 11.13 -0.18 19.52
C TYR A 152 10.69 -0.53 18.10
N ALA A 153 9.70 0.19 17.55
CA ALA A 153 9.22 -0.02 16.18
C ALA A 153 10.33 0.25 15.14
N GLY A 154 11.08 1.33 15.29
CA GLY A 154 12.22 1.65 14.43
C GLY A 154 13.36 0.63 14.51
N ALA A 155 13.50 -0.04 15.65
CA ALA A 155 14.40 -1.18 15.85
C ALA A 155 13.81 -2.54 15.40
N ALA A 156 12.63 -2.54 14.75
CA ALA A 156 11.85 -3.72 14.37
C ALA A 156 11.51 -4.68 15.53
N LYS A 157 11.47 -4.17 16.77
CA LYS A 157 11.07 -4.87 17.99
C LYS A 157 9.56 -4.65 18.23
N TYR A 158 8.74 -5.24 17.37
CA TYR A 158 7.31 -4.90 17.30
C TYR A 158 6.49 -5.33 18.52
N ASP A 159 6.84 -6.43 19.19
CA ASP A 159 6.13 -6.88 20.40
C ASP A 159 6.16 -5.82 21.50
N GLN A 160 7.35 -5.29 21.80
CA GLN A 160 7.53 -4.22 22.78
C GLN A 160 6.88 -2.91 22.30
N ALA A 161 6.95 -2.61 21.00
CA ALA A 161 6.32 -1.41 20.46
C ALA A 161 4.78 -1.44 20.66
N ILE A 162 4.16 -2.58 20.38
CA ILE A 162 2.72 -2.81 20.56
C ILE A 162 2.33 -2.63 22.03
N GLU A 163 3.04 -3.26 22.96
CA GLU A 163 2.80 -3.14 24.40
C GLU A 163 2.78 -1.67 24.86
N TRP A 164 3.78 -0.89 24.44
CA TRP A 164 3.88 0.52 24.84
C TRP A 164 2.86 1.43 24.16
N TYR A 165 2.47 1.16 22.90
CA TYR A 165 1.38 1.89 22.26
C TYR A 165 0.04 1.63 22.94
N GLU A 166 -0.24 0.38 23.32
CA GLU A 166 -1.45 0.01 24.06
C GLU A 166 -1.49 0.66 25.43
N TRP A 167 -0.38 0.60 26.17
CA TRP A 167 -0.26 1.28 27.45
C TRP A 167 -0.51 2.78 27.30
N ALA A 168 0.12 3.44 26.32
CA ALA A 168 -0.07 4.88 26.09
C ALA A 168 -1.53 5.24 25.76
N ALA A 169 -2.21 4.38 24.99
CA ALA A 169 -3.62 4.57 24.66
C ALA A 169 -4.52 4.47 25.91
N GLN A 170 -4.23 3.55 26.83
CA GLN A 170 -4.98 3.41 28.10
C GLN A 170 -4.79 4.61 29.03
N GLN A 171 -3.63 5.26 29.00
CA GLN A 171 -3.31 6.41 29.86
C GLN A 171 -3.77 7.77 29.29
N SER A 172 -4.25 7.81 28.05
CA SER A 172 -4.61 9.06 27.38
C SER A 172 -6.12 9.27 27.40
N THR A 173 -6.56 10.45 27.82
CA THR A 173 -7.98 10.85 27.74
C THR A 173 -8.41 11.19 26.31
N GLN A 174 -7.46 11.61 25.48
CA GLN A 174 -7.66 11.90 24.06
C GLN A 174 -6.79 10.98 23.22
N ARG A 175 -7.36 10.47 22.13
CA ARG A 175 -6.65 9.58 21.21
C ARG A 175 -5.63 10.37 20.39
N ASN A 176 -4.38 9.94 20.42
CA ASN A 176 -3.33 10.46 19.56
C ASN A 176 -3.35 9.71 18.22
N GLU A 177 -3.82 10.36 17.16
CA GLU A 177 -3.98 9.75 15.83
C GLU A 177 -2.65 9.27 15.22
N ILE A 178 -1.55 10.03 15.42
CA ILE A 178 -0.23 9.63 14.93
C ILE A 178 0.22 8.34 15.62
N ALA A 179 0.06 8.25 16.94
CA ALA A 179 0.39 7.03 17.69
C ALA A 179 -0.53 5.87 17.31
N PHE A 180 -1.80 6.16 17.00
CA PHE A 180 -2.75 5.14 16.53
C PHE A 180 -2.30 4.52 15.20
N TYR A 181 -1.94 5.32 14.20
CA TYR A 181 -1.46 4.75 12.93
C TYR A 181 -0.11 4.03 13.08
N ALA A 182 0.79 4.55 13.91
CA ALA A 182 2.04 3.85 14.20
C ALA A 182 1.82 2.50 14.89
N TYR A 183 0.81 2.39 15.76
CA TYR A 183 0.40 1.13 16.35
C TYR A 183 -0.16 0.15 15.31
N ILE A 184 -1.05 0.61 14.42
CA ILE A 184 -1.56 -0.18 13.29
C ILE A 184 -0.39 -0.69 12.42
N ASP A 185 0.57 0.18 12.11
CA ASP A 185 1.74 -0.20 11.33
C ASP A 185 2.61 -1.27 12.05
N CYS A 186 2.72 -1.23 13.38
CA CYS A 186 3.39 -2.29 14.14
C CYS A 186 2.68 -3.64 14.00
N LEU A 187 1.35 -3.68 14.17
CA LEU A 187 0.55 -4.90 13.98
C LEU A 187 0.78 -5.47 12.57
N LEU A 188 0.59 -4.65 11.54
CA LEU A 188 0.74 -5.07 10.15
C LEU A 188 2.19 -5.44 9.77
N SER A 189 3.20 -4.93 10.47
CA SER A 189 4.60 -5.28 10.22
C SER A 189 5.00 -6.57 10.93
N ARG A 190 4.45 -6.81 12.12
CA ARG A 190 4.66 -8.05 12.87
C ARG A 190 3.92 -9.23 12.24
N ASN A 191 2.69 -9.00 11.78
CA ASN A 191 1.87 -9.92 11.00
C ASN A 191 1.76 -11.34 11.61
N GLN A 192 1.56 -11.42 12.94
CA GLN A 192 1.34 -12.68 13.62
C GLN A 192 -0.07 -13.23 13.33
N PRO A 193 -0.20 -14.57 13.16
CA PRO A 193 -1.50 -15.21 12.91
C PRO A 193 -2.43 -15.16 14.12
N GLU A 194 -1.90 -14.90 15.33
CA GLU A 194 -2.66 -14.87 16.56
C GLU A 194 -2.16 -13.74 17.48
N TYR A 195 -2.84 -12.60 17.41
CA TYR A 195 -2.68 -11.46 18.33
C TYR A 195 -3.55 -11.64 19.58
N LYS A 196 -4.81 -12.03 19.35
CA LYS A 196 -5.77 -12.51 20.36
C LYS A 196 -6.24 -13.89 19.92
N LEU A 197 -6.85 -14.64 20.84
CA LEU A 197 -7.41 -15.96 20.54
C LEU A 197 -8.20 -15.91 19.21
N GLN A 198 -7.69 -16.61 18.20
CA GLN A 198 -8.30 -16.72 16.87
C GLN A 198 -8.46 -15.41 16.07
N VAL A 199 -7.69 -14.37 16.40
CA VAL A 199 -7.64 -13.08 15.70
C VAL A 199 -6.19 -12.71 15.42
N SER A 200 -5.83 -12.58 14.16
CA SER A 200 -4.50 -12.16 13.70
C SER A 200 -4.24 -10.66 13.88
N ASP A 201 -2.98 -10.27 13.74
CA ASP A 201 -2.57 -8.85 13.73
C ASP A 201 -3.31 -8.05 12.65
N ALA A 202 -3.42 -8.59 11.44
CA ALA A 202 -4.06 -7.92 10.30
C ALA A 202 -5.57 -7.75 10.51
N GLU A 203 -6.24 -8.77 11.06
CA GLU A 203 -7.67 -8.71 11.39
C GLU A 203 -7.92 -7.69 12.50
N TYR A 204 -7.09 -7.67 13.55
CA TYR A 204 -7.25 -6.70 14.63
C TYR A 204 -6.96 -5.26 14.17
N ALA A 205 -5.92 -5.06 13.35
CA ALA A 205 -5.63 -3.77 12.75
C ALA A 205 -6.79 -3.26 11.89
N MET A 206 -7.37 -4.13 11.06
CA MET A 206 -8.55 -3.81 10.25
C MET A 206 -9.75 -3.42 11.13
N HIS A 207 -10.04 -4.22 12.15
CA HIS A 207 -11.11 -3.92 13.10
C HIS A 207 -10.95 -2.55 13.76
N LEU A 208 -9.74 -2.18 14.17
CA LEU A 208 -9.46 -0.87 14.74
C LEU A 208 -9.67 0.28 13.74
N LEU A 209 -9.34 0.07 12.45
CA LEU A 209 -9.53 1.04 11.37
C LEU A 209 -11.01 1.21 10.99
N ILE A 210 -11.77 0.10 10.95
CA ILE A 210 -13.22 0.12 10.72
C ILE A 210 -13.89 0.97 11.81
N HIS A 211 -13.52 0.78 13.07
CA HIS A 211 -14.07 1.52 14.21
C HIS A 211 -13.46 2.92 14.40
N TYR A 212 -12.55 3.34 13.53
CA TYR A 212 -11.95 4.67 13.61
C TYR A 212 -12.90 5.73 13.05
N GLN A 213 -13.56 6.47 13.95
CA GLN A 213 -14.51 7.52 13.57
C GLN A 213 -13.77 8.83 13.26
N LYS A 214 -14.12 9.44 12.11
CA LYS A 214 -13.69 10.79 11.69
C LYS A 214 -12.16 11.00 11.71
N PRO A 215 -11.41 10.31 10.83
CA PRO A 215 -9.98 10.58 10.69
C PRO A 215 -9.71 12.04 10.33
N ILE A 216 -8.70 12.64 10.96
CA ILE A 216 -8.21 13.98 10.60
C ILE A 216 -7.21 13.84 9.44
N ASP A 217 -6.36 12.81 9.49
CA ASP A 217 -5.42 12.47 8.41
C ASP A 217 -5.99 11.37 7.50
N GLN A 218 -6.90 11.76 6.60
CA GLN A 218 -7.54 10.85 5.65
C GLN A 218 -6.51 10.09 4.79
N LYS A 219 -5.38 10.71 4.45
CA LYS A 219 -4.36 10.09 3.60
C LYS A 219 -3.69 8.92 4.32
N ASN A 220 -3.30 9.11 5.57
CA ASN A 220 -2.73 8.01 6.36
C ASN A 220 -3.77 6.95 6.68
N TYR A 221 -5.03 7.33 6.95
CA TYR A 221 -6.13 6.38 7.09
C TYR A 221 -6.25 5.47 5.86
N ASP A 222 -6.38 6.04 4.66
CA ASP A 222 -6.55 5.29 3.42
C ASP A 222 -5.35 4.37 3.14
N LYS A 223 -4.13 4.85 3.41
CA LYS A 223 -2.90 4.07 3.27
C LYS A 223 -2.88 2.87 4.22
N SER A 224 -3.19 3.07 5.50
CA SER A 224 -3.24 2.00 6.50
C SER A 224 -4.35 0.99 6.17
N LEU A 225 -5.51 1.49 5.72
CA LEU A 225 -6.63 0.64 5.30
C LEU A 225 -6.25 -0.24 4.11
N GLN A 226 -5.69 0.34 3.06
CA GLN A 226 -5.24 -0.42 1.88
C GLN A 226 -4.17 -1.46 2.23
N ARG A 227 -3.24 -1.13 3.15
CA ARG A 227 -2.22 -2.07 3.63
C ARG A 227 -2.85 -3.25 4.37
N ALA A 228 -3.78 -2.98 5.28
CA ALA A 228 -4.50 -4.01 6.03
C ALA A 228 -5.35 -4.91 5.10
N VAL A 229 -6.09 -4.32 4.15
CA VAL A 229 -6.83 -5.07 3.12
C VAL A 229 -5.89 -5.99 2.34
N SER A 230 -4.72 -5.49 1.93
CA SER A 230 -3.76 -6.27 1.15
C SER A 230 -3.20 -7.48 1.91
N GLN A 231 -3.18 -7.46 3.24
CA GLN A 231 -2.75 -8.61 4.05
C GLN A 231 -3.88 -9.62 4.30
N LEU A 232 -5.13 -9.18 4.29
CA LEU A 232 -6.29 -10.03 4.54
C LEU A 232 -6.80 -10.75 3.29
N LEU A 233 -6.60 -10.17 2.11
CA LEU A 233 -7.12 -10.74 0.88
C LEU A 233 -6.31 -11.95 0.40
N PRO A 234 -6.97 -13.00 -0.14
CA PRO A 234 -6.29 -14.10 -0.81
C PRO A 234 -5.41 -13.65 -1.97
N GLU A 235 -4.30 -14.36 -2.18
CA GLU A 235 -3.36 -14.08 -3.28
C GLU A 235 -4.03 -14.14 -4.66
N SER A 236 -5.04 -15.00 -4.84
CA SER A 236 -5.84 -15.12 -6.07
C SER A 236 -6.55 -13.81 -6.42
N ILE A 237 -7.07 -13.09 -5.43
CA ILE A 237 -7.69 -11.76 -5.61
C ILE A 237 -6.59 -10.72 -5.85
N LEU A 238 -5.52 -10.74 -5.07
CA LEU A 238 -4.43 -9.76 -5.18
C LEU A 238 -3.73 -9.78 -6.54
N LYS A 239 -3.51 -10.96 -7.13
CA LYS A 239 -2.91 -11.13 -8.48
C LYS A 239 -3.70 -10.47 -9.60
N THR A 240 -4.97 -10.20 -9.38
CA THR A 240 -5.87 -9.58 -10.38
C THR A 240 -6.01 -8.08 -10.20
N ARG A 241 -5.35 -7.49 -9.19
CA ARG A 241 -5.27 -6.03 -9.05
C ARG A 241 -4.57 -5.45 -10.27
N ALA A 242 -5.03 -4.28 -10.70
CA ALA A 242 -4.25 -3.49 -11.63
C ALA A 242 -2.89 -3.21 -11.01
N THR A 243 -1.84 -3.37 -11.82
CA THR A 243 -0.51 -2.87 -11.47
C THR A 243 -0.52 -1.38 -11.74
N GLU A 244 -0.08 -0.56 -10.78
CA GLU A 244 -0.11 0.91 -10.87
C GLU A 244 0.32 1.41 -12.26
N THR A 245 -0.68 1.81 -13.05
CA THR A 245 -0.47 2.43 -14.35
C THR A 245 -0.32 3.91 -14.10
N ASN A 246 0.89 4.34 -13.74
CA ASN A 246 1.23 5.76 -13.89
C ASN A 246 0.97 6.13 -15.36
N ILE A 247 0.26 7.24 -15.60
CA ILE A 247 -0.10 7.73 -16.95
C ILE A 247 1.16 7.79 -17.85
N LEU A 248 2.33 8.10 -17.28
CA LEU A 248 3.63 8.06 -17.96
C LEU A 248 4.13 6.65 -18.32
N ALA A 249 3.82 5.64 -17.52
CA ALA A 249 4.11 4.23 -17.82
C ALA A 249 3.17 3.69 -18.92
N ASP A 250 1.91 4.12 -18.94
CA ASP A 250 0.97 3.79 -20.03
C ASP A 250 1.34 4.49 -21.34
N VAL A 251 1.82 5.74 -21.27
CA VAL A 251 2.40 6.44 -22.42
C VAL A 251 3.70 5.78 -22.87
N GLY A 252 4.59 5.36 -21.96
CA GLY A 252 5.81 4.64 -22.32
C GLY A 252 5.58 3.24 -22.91
N ARG A 253 4.57 2.52 -22.42
CA ARG A 253 4.16 1.19 -22.95
C ARG A 253 3.36 1.33 -24.25
N GLY A 254 2.50 2.33 -24.35
CA GLY A 254 1.82 2.73 -25.58
C GLY A 254 2.79 3.21 -26.66
N LEU A 255 3.86 3.91 -26.27
CA LEU A 255 4.96 4.30 -27.15
C LEU A 255 5.85 3.13 -27.54
N ASN A 256 5.98 2.08 -26.72
CA ASN A 256 6.67 0.84 -27.12
C ASN A 256 5.83 -0.04 -28.06
N SER A 257 4.49 -0.01 -27.96
CA SER A 257 3.61 -0.64 -28.96
C SER A 257 3.52 0.19 -30.24
N LEU A 258 3.50 1.53 -30.13
CA LEU A 258 3.63 2.46 -31.26
C LEU A 258 5.04 2.41 -31.89
N GLY A 259 6.09 2.15 -31.11
CA GLY A 259 7.48 1.99 -31.56
C GLY A 259 7.65 0.82 -32.52
N LYS A 260 6.76 -0.18 -32.46
CA LYS A 260 6.67 -1.28 -33.42
C LYS A 260 5.73 -0.99 -34.61
N SER A 261 4.91 0.07 -34.54
CA SER A 261 4.03 0.54 -35.63
C SER A 261 4.51 1.84 -36.31
N LEU A 262 5.60 2.46 -35.81
CA LEU A 262 6.18 3.73 -36.28
C LEU A 262 6.92 3.63 -37.64
N ASN A 263 6.33 2.93 -38.60
CA ASN A 263 6.52 3.23 -40.02
C ASN A 263 5.42 4.18 -40.57
N GLY A 264 4.55 4.73 -39.70
CA GLY A 264 3.39 5.55 -40.09
C GLY A 264 3.50 7.07 -39.88
N MET A 265 4.55 7.60 -39.22
CA MET A 265 4.65 9.04 -38.90
C MET A 265 4.91 9.97 -40.10
N LEU A 266 4.86 9.46 -41.33
CA LEU A 266 4.83 10.22 -42.58
C LEU A 266 3.50 9.95 -43.31
N GLY A 267 2.42 10.56 -42.81
CA GLY A 267 1.23 10.90 -43.62
C GLY A 267 0.31 9.78 -44.11
N ALA A 268 0.46 8.53 -43.69
CA ALA A 268 -0.45 7.44 -44.08
C ALA A 268 -1.40 7.07 -42.92
N LYS A 269 -2.73 7.22 -43.11
CA LYS A 269 -3.72 6.66 -42.19
C LYS A 269 -3.44 5.15 -42.01
N GLU A 270 -3.17 4.70 -40.78
CA GLU A 270 -3.03 3.28 -40.49
C GLU A 270 -4.39 2.59 -40.70
N SER A 271 -4.41 1.50 -41.46
CA SER A 271 -5.62 0.71 -41.70
C SER A 271 -6.01 -0.15 -40.49
N HIS A 272 -5.22 -0.15 -39.43
CA HIS A 272 -5.39 -1.04 -38.29
C HIS A 272 -6.38 -0.48 -37.25
N ILE A 273 -7.15 -1.38 -36.65
CA ILE A 273 -7.96 -1.08 -35.47
C ILE A 273 -7.02 -0.93 -34.27
N PRO A 274 -7.07 0.19 -33.51
CA PRO A 274 -6.24 0.36 -32.33
C PRO A 274 -6.49 -0.73 -31.27
N PHE A 275 -5.43 -1.43 -30.87
CA PHE A 275 -5.48 -2.52 -29.88
C PHE A 275 -4.17 -2.63 -29.12
N SER A 276 -4.23 -2.81 -27.80
CA SER A 276 -3.05 -3.05 -26.96
C SER A 276 -3.37 -4.03 -25.85
N GLN A 277 -2.96 -5.29 -26.02
CA GLN A 277 -3.17 -6.35 -25.02
C GLN A 277 -2.54 -5.99 -23.67
N ALA A 278 -1.38 -5.32 -23.68
CA ALA A 278 -0.71 -4.90 -22.46
C ALA A 278 -1.55 -3.87 -21.69
N VAL A 279 -2.08 -2.83 -22.35
CA VAL A 279 -2.92 -1.83 -21.69
C VAL A 279 -4.22 -2.45 -21.18
N ILE A 280 -4.85 -3.32 -21.98
CA ILE A 280 -6.07 -4.03 -21.57
C ILE A 280 -5.79 -4.93 -20.36
N ALA A 281 -4.67 -5.65 -20.31
CA ALA A 281 -4.35 -6.52 -19.18
C ALA A 281 -4.09 -5.74 -17.87
N HIS A 282 -3.51 -4.53 -17.95
CA HIS A 282 -3.11 -3.73 -16.79
C HIS A 282 -4.19 -2.74 -16.33
N ALA A 283 -5.24 -2.51 -17.12
CA ALA A 283 -6.35 -1.65 -16.71
C ALA A 283 -7.10 -2.23 -15.49
N PRO A 284 -7.65 -1.38 -14.58
CA PRO A 284 -8.45 -1.80 -13.43
C PRO A 284 -9.49 -2.86 -13.80
N GLN A 285 -9.59 -3.94 -13.02
CA GLN A 285 -10.52 -5.05 -13.25
C GLN A 285 -11.57 -5.08 -12.15
N LEU A 286 -12.84 -5.28 -12.49
CA LEU A 286 -13.86 -5.51 -11.48
C LEU A 286 -13.61 -6.84 -10.76
N LEU A 287 -14.05 -6.92 -9.51
CA LEU A 287 -13.99 -8.15 -8.75
C LEU A 287 -15.34 -8.87 -8.88
N SER A 288 -15.35 -9.99 -9.62
CA SER A 288 -16.56 -10.78 -9.86
C SER A 288 -16.96 -11.60 -8.63
N GLU A 289 -18.26 -11.86 -8.49
CA GLU A 289 -18.79 -12.70 -7.41
C GLU A 289 -18.12 -14.08 -7.39
N ALA A 290 -17.94 -14.71 -8.56
CA ALA A 290 -17.29 -16.02 -8.68
C ALA A 290 -15.89 -16.04 -8.05
N ARG A 291 -15.08 -15.00 -8.29
CA ARG A 291 -13.73 -14.89 -7.70
C ARG A 291 -13.77 -14.67 -6.19
N ILE A 292 -14.74 -13.91 -5.70
CA ILE A 292 -14.91 -13.70 -4.25
C ILE A 292 -15.31 -15.00 -3.58
N VAL A 293 -16.30 -15.70 -4.13
CA VAL A 293 -16.77 -16.99 -3.61
C VAL A 293 -15.65 -18.04 -3.62
N GLU A 294 -14.86 -18.11 -4.70
CA GLU A 294 -13.68 -18.97 -4.76
C GLU A 294 -12.65 -18.62 -3.68
N GLY A 295 -12.37 -17.31 -3.48
CA GLY A 295 -11.45 -16.84 -2.43
C GLY A 295 -11.95 -17.15 -1.02
N LEU A 296 -13.25 -16.99 -0.76
CA LEU A 296 -13.90 -17.33 0.51
C LEU A 296 -13.82 -18.85 0.78
N ALA A 297 -14.03 -19.68 -0.24
CA ALA A 297 -13.93 -21.13 -0.14
C ALA A 297 -12.51 -21.62 0.17
N GLN A 298 -11.48 -20.83 -0.12
CA GLN A 298 -10.08 -21.13 0.21
C GLN A 298 -9.65 -20.60 1.59
N SER A 299 -10.47 -19.74 2.22
CA SER A 299 -10.11 -19.05 3.45
C SER A 299 -10.54 -19.82 4.72
N ALA A 300 -9.64 -20.65 5.25
CA ALA A 300 -9.89 -21.45 6.45
C ALA A 300 -10.21 -20.61 7.70
N SER A 301 -9.61 -19.42 7.86
CA SER A 301 -9.88 -18.54 9.00
C SER A 301 -11.32 -18.02 9.00
N LEU A 302 -11.80 -17.56 7.84
CA LEU A 302 -13.18 -17.06 7.69
C LEU A 302 -14.22 -18.17 7.82
N GLN A 303 -13.92 -19.39 7.32
CA GLN A 303 -14.81 -20.53 7.51
C GLN A 303 -14.94 -20.91 8.99
N LYS A 304 -13.82 -20.96 9.72
CA LYS A 304 -13.84 -21.20 11.18
C LYS A 304 -14.56 -20.08 11.93
N ALA A 305 -14.35 -18.82 11.55
CA ALA A 305 -15.04 -17.69 12.16
C ALA A 305 -16.56 -17.75 11.94
N LEU A 306 -17.00 -18.18 10.74
CA LEU A 306 -18.41 -18.40 10.45
C LEU A 306 -19.00 -19.55 11.28
N GLN A 307 -18.29 -20.68 11.41
CA GLN A 307 -18.73 -21.80 12.25
C GLN A 307 -18.94 -21.38 13.70
N ARG A 308 -18.03 -20.57 14.25
CA ARG A 308 -18.15 -20.00 15.61
C ARG A 308 -19.34 -19.06 15.74
N LEU A 309 -19.54 -18.18 14.76
CA LEU A 309 -20.69 -17.28 14.72
C LEU A 309 -22.01 -18.09 14.82
N LEU A 310 -22.11 -19.16 14.02
CA LEU A 310 -23.27 -20.03 13.93
C LEU A 310 -23.36 -21.06 15.07
N GLN A 311 -22.34 -21.20 15.92
CA GLN A 311 -22.23 -22.22 16.98
C GLN A 311 -22.41 -23.65 16.46
N VAL A 312 -21.93 -23.90 15.25
CA VAL A 312 -21.99 -25.20 14.59
C VAL A 312 -20.76 -26.02 15.03
N GLU A 313 -20.96 -27.24 15.54
CA GLU A 313 -19.86 -28.11 15.96
C GLU A 313 -18.89 -28.38 14.80
N GLU A 314 -17.57 -28.36 15.07
CA GLU A 314 -16.47 -28.51 14.09
C GLU A 314 -16.57 -29.79 13.23
N ASN A 315 -17.35 -30.79 13.66
CA ASN A 315 -17.52 -32.09 12.99
C ASN A 315 -18.83 -32.24 12.21
N SER A 316 -19.70 -31.23 12.18
CA SER A 316 -20.90 -31.28 11.35
C SER A 316 -20.53 -31.00 9.89
N SER A 317 -20.98 -31.85 8.97
CA SER A 317 -20.71 -31.80 7.53
C SER A 317 -21.41 -30.64 6.81
N SER A 318 -21.56 -29.51 7.49
CA SER A 318 -22.03 -28.27 6.90
C SER A 318 -20.92 -27.72 6.01
N ASP A 319 -21.17 -27.63 4.71
CA ASP A 319 -20.26 -27.01 3.74
C ASP A 319 -20.09 -25.52 4.10
N SER A 320 -19.14 -25.25 4.99
CA SER A 320 -18.92 -23.91 5.54
C SER A 320 -18.43 -22.94 4.48
N ALA A 321 -17.80 -23.45 3.42
CA ALA A 321 -17.48 -22.67 2.23
C ALA A 321 -18.76 -22.25 1.49
N HIS A 322 -19.72 -23.17 1.33
CA HIS A 322 -21.03 -22.83 0.78
C HIS A 322 -21.77 -21.78 1.63
N LEU A 323 -21.84 -21.97 2.95
CA LEU A 323 -22.51 -20.99 3.83
C LEU A 323 -21.83 -19.61 3.79
N LEU A 324 -20.50 -19.55 3.70
CA LEU A 324 -19.77 -18.30 3.58
C LEU A 324 -20.05 -17.60 2.24
N ALA A 325 -20.18 -18.38 1.15
CA ALA A 325 -20.61 -17.87 -0.15
C ALA A 325 -22.05 -17.31 -0.09
N GLN A 326 -22.97 -18.01 0.58
CA GLN A 326 -24.34 -17.53 0.77
C GLN A 326 -24.39 -16.27 1.62
N LEU A 327 -23.59 -16.20 2.68
CA LEU A 327 -23.49 -15.01 3.51
C LEU A 327 -23.04 -13.80 2.71
N TRP A 328 -22.03 -13.99 1.86
CA TRP A 328 -21.59 -12.95 0.92
C TRP A 328 -22.72 -12.51 -0.02
N ARG A 329 -23.50 -13.43 -0.58
CA ARG A 329 -24.63 -13.10 -1.46
C ARG A 329 -25.72 -12.32 -0.73
N VAL A 330 -26.09 -12.71 0.48
CA VAL A 330 -27.07 -11.97 1.28
C VAL A 330 -26.56 -10.55 1.56
N LEU A 331 -25.27 -10.39 1.90
CA LEU A 331 -24.64 -9.07 2.06
C LEU A 331 -24.76 -8.20 0.80
N GLN A 332 -24.59 -8.79 -0.38
CA GLN A 332 -24.71 -8.06 -1.64
C GLN A 332 -26.16 -7.72 -2.01
N GLN A 333 -27.11 -8.59 -1.71
CA GLN A 333 -28.53 -8.38 -2.06
C GLN A 333 -29.22 -7.40 -1.12
N ASP A 334 -29.11 -7.63 0.18
CA ASP A 334 -29.80 -6.84 1.21
C ASP A 334 -29.12 -7.02 2.57
N ALA A 335 -28.04 -6.27 2.80
CA ALA A 335 -27.29 -6.29 4.05
C ALA A 335 -28.16 -6.01 5.30
N ASN A 336 -29.28 -5.28 5.16
CA ASN A 336 -30.17 -4.98 6.27
C ASN A 336 -30.91 -6.24 6.78
N ARG A 337 -31.09 -7.28 5.94
CA ARG A 337 -31.67 -8.56 6.41
C ARG A 337 -30.81 -9.24 7.47
N LEU A 338 -29.50 -9.00 7.42
CA LEU A 338 -28.55 -9.55 8.39
C LEU A 338 -28.55 -8.76 9.69
N GLU A 339 -28.99 -7.50 9.69
CA GLU A 339 -29.02 -6.65 10.89
C GLU A 339 -29.94 -7.22 11.98
N VAL A 340 -31.09 -7.76 11.56
CA VAL A 340 -32.07 -8.42 12.45
C VAL A 340 -31.45 -9.64 13.12
N LEU A 341 -30.70 -10.44 12.36
CA LEU A 341 -30.16 -11.75 12.74
C LEU A 341 -28.89 -11.70 13.61
N LEU A 342 -28.50 -10.52 14.09
CA LEU A 342 -27.33 -10.34 14.94
C LEU A 342 -27.56 -10.64 16.43
N GLN A 343 -28.81 -10.88 16.83
CA GLN A 343 -29.13 -11.29 18.19
C GLN A 343 -28.81 -12.76 18.41
N ALA A 344 -28.26 -13.10 19.57
CA ALA A 344 -27.82 -14.46 19.89
C ALA A 344 -28.95 -15.51 19.76
N GLU A 345 -30.20 -15.08 19.92
CA GLU A 345 -31.42 -15.89 19.86
C GLU A 345 -31.83 -16.24 18.41
N GLN A 346 -31.31 -15.54 17.40
CA GLN A 346 -31.73 -15.67 16.00
C GLN A 346 -30.69 -16.37 15.11
N LYS A 347 -29.67 -17.01 15.69
CA LYS A 347 -28.61 -17.71 14.95
C LYS A 347 -29.12 -18.90 14.13
N ILE A 348 -30.16 -19.60 14.60
CA ILE A 348 -30.83 -20.68 13.87
C ILE A 348 -31.57 -20.12 12.64
N GLU A 349 -32.16 -18.94 12.78
CA GLU A 349 -32.83 -18.23 11.68
C GLU A 349 -31.81 -17.76 10.63
N LEU A 350 -30.61 -17.35 11.04
CA LEU A 350 -29.49 -17.05 10.13
C LEU A 350 -29.07 -18.27 9.31
N ALA A 351 -28.85 -19.43 9.95
CA ALA A 351 -28.49 -20.65 9.22
C ALA A 351 -29.57 -21.04 8.19
N THR A 352 -30.85 -20.87 8.56
CA THR A 352 -31.99 -21.14 7.68
C THR A 352 -32.05 -20.17 6.49
N LEU A 353 -31.83 -18.87 6.74
CA LEU A 353 -31.77 -17.85 5.68
C LEU A 353 -30.66 -18.16 4.67
N LEU A 354 -29.47 -18.49 5.15
CA LEU A 354 -28.32 -18.80 4.29
C LEU A 354 -28.59 -20.03 3.43
N ALA A 355 -29.23 -21.07 3.97
CA ALA A 355 -29.60 -22.27 3.23
C ALA A 355 -30.65 -22.01 2.13
N GLN A 356 -31.50 -21.00 2.31
CA GLN A 356 -32.56 -20.62 1.36
C GLN A 356 -32.13 -19.55 0.35
N THR A 357 -30.91 -19.03 0.46
CA THR A 357 -30.42 -17.98 -0.44
C THR A 357 -30.10 -18.57 -1.81
N GLU A 358 -30.85 -18.15 -2.82
CA GLU A 358 -30.60 -18.52 -4.21
C GLU A 358 -29.45 -17.71 -4.82
N SER A 359 -28.71 -18.33 -5.74
CA SER A 359 -27.68 -17.64 -6.50
C SER A 359 -28.33 -16.63 -7.45
N THR A 360 -27.83 -15.40 -7.44
CA THR A 360 -28.13 -14.42 -8.49
C THR A 360 -27.53 -14.90 -9.81
N HIS A 361 -28.36 -15.47 -10.69
CA HIS A 361 -27.91 -15.89 -12.00
C HIS A 361 -27.74 -14.67 -12.90
N ILE A 362 -26.50 -14.26 -13.15
CA ILE A 362 -26.20 -13.31 -14.23
C ILE A 362 -26.39 -14.07 -15.55
N VAL A 363 -27.13 -13.48 -16.49
CA VAL A 363 -27.30 -14.07 -17.83
C VAL A 363 -25.92 -14.18 -18.48
N GLU A 364 -25.54 -15.39 -18.91
CA GLU A 364 -24.27 -15.62 -19.57
C GLU A 364 -24.26 -14.89 -20.93
N LEU A 365 -23.32 -13.94 -21.08
CA LEU A 365 -23.15 -13.19 -22.32
C LEU A 365 -22.25 -13.95 -23.29
N SER A 366 -22.73 -14.14 -24.51
CA SER A 366 -21.88 -14.67 -25.58
C SER A 366 -21.07 -13.52 -26.18
N LEU A 367 -19.77 -13.52 -25.90
CA LEU A 367 -18.78 -12.62 -26.53
C LEU A 367 -18.24 -13.15 -27.87
N GLY A 368 -18.72 -14.31 -28.34
CA GLY A 368 -18.36 -14.93 -29.62
C GLY A 368 -16.90 -14.72 -30.05
N GLN A 369 -16.69 -13.99 -31.15
CA GLN A 369 -15.36 -13.76 -31.73
C GLN A 369 -14.55 -12.71 -30.98
N ILE A 370 -15.21 -11.80 -30.25
CA ILE A 370 -14.54 -10.79 -29.42
C ILE A 370 -13.73 -11.47 -28.30
N ARG A 371 -14.22 -12.60 -27.77
CA ARG A 371 -13.48 -13.40 -26.79
C ARG A 371 -12.10 -13.80 -27.32
N ILE A 372 -12.02 -14.26 -28.57
CA ILE A 372 -10.77 -14.65 -29.23
C ILE A 372 -9.83 -13.44 -29.32
N ILE A 373 -10.34 -12.26 -29.66
CA ILE A 373 -9.54 -11.02 -29.73
C ILE A 373 -8.96 -10.66 -28.36
N LEU A 374 -9.76 -10.77 -27.29
CA LEU A 374 -9.32 -10.45 -25.93
C LEU A 374 -8.26 -11.43 -25.42
N GLU A 375 -8.41 -12.72 -25.72
CA GLU A 375 -7.50 -13.78 -25.24
C GLU A 375 -6.22 -13.88 -26.08
N GLN A 376 -6.33 -13.84 -27.40
CA GLN A 376 -5.24 -14.16 -28.35
C GLN A 376 -4.72 -12.94 -29.11
N GLY A 377 -5.40 -11.80 -28.99
CA GLY A 377 -5.03 -10.55 -29.64
C GLY A 377 -5.68 -10.36 -31.02
N LEU A 378 -5.75 -9.10 -31.44
CA LEU A 378 -6.43 -8.69 -32.68
C LEU A 378 -5.84 -9.36 -33.94
N MET A 379 -4.51 -9.53 -34.01
CA MET A 379 -3.87 -10.11 -35.20
C MET A 379 -4.11 -11.62 -35.32
N ALA A 380 -4.32 -12.34 -34.21
CA ALA A 380 -4.74 -13.74 -34.25
C ALA A 380 -6.13 -13.88 -34.88
N TYR A 381 -7.04 -12.94 -34.60
CA TYR A 381 -8.37 -12.90 -35.21
C TYR A 381 -8.35 -12.48 -36.68
N LEU A 382 -7.54 -11.47 -37.03
CA LEU A 382 -7.50 -10.90 -38.38
C LEU A 382 -6.62 -11.68 -39.37
N GLY A 383 -5.64 -12.45 -38.89
CA GLY A 383 -4.62 -13.13 -39.69
C GLY A 383 -3.34 -12.30 -39.87
N ASP A 384 -2.17 -12.87 -39.58
CA ASP A 384 -0.88 -12.17 -39.58
C ASP A 384 -0.22 -12.10 -40.97
N VAL A 385 -0.81 -11.29 -41.87
CA VAL A 385 -0.31 -11.08 -43.24
C VAL A 385 -0.30 -9.59 -43.59
N ARG A 386 0.73 -9.15 -44.34
CA ARG A 386 0.85 -7.78 -44.85
C ARG A 386 -0.23 -7.49 -45.90
N LEU A 387 -0.87 -6.33 -45.79
CA LEU A 387 -1.89 -5.86 -46.73
C LEU A 387 -1.26 -5.21 -47.98
N ASN A 388 -1.89 -5.38 -49.14
CA ASN A 388 -1.49 -4.68 -50.37
C ASN A 388 -1.84 -3.20 -50.26
N LYS A 389 -0.81 -2.33 -50.34
CA LYS A 389 -1.00 -0.88 -50.29
C LYS A 389 -1.74 -0.32 -51.52
N GLN A 390 -1.83 -1.05 -52.62
CA GLN A 390 -2.43 -0.61 -53.88
C GLN A 390 -3.78 -1.28 -54.18
N HIS A 391 -4.36 -2.03 -53.23
CA HIS A 391 -5.62 -2.75 -53.47
C HIS A 391 -6.79 -1.80 -53.78
N PRO A 392 -7.63 -2.10 -54.78
CA PRO A 392 -8.76 -1.25 -55.17
C PRO A 392 -9.78 -1.02 -54.03
N GLU A 393 -9.97 -2.02 -53.16
CA GLU A 393 -10.90 -1.94 -52.02
C GLU A 393 -10.32 -1.26 -50.77
N ARG A 394 -9.14 -0.63 -50.85
CA ARG A 394 -8.50 -0.01 -49.68
C ARG A 394 -9.35 1.10 -49.05
N ALA A 395 -10.09 1.87 -49.86
CA ALA A 395 -11.02 2.89 -49.36
C ALA A 395 -12.18 2.27 -48.56
N ALA A 396 -12.72 1.12 -49.00
CA ALA A 396 -13.77 0.39 -48.30
C ALA A 396 -13.27 -0.16 -46.96
N LEU A 397 -12.04 -0.67 -46.90
CA LEU A 397 -11.42 -1.13 -45.65
C LEU A 397 -11.27 0.01 -44.64
N TYR A 398 -10.85 1.20 -45.08
CA TYR A 398 -10.77 2.38 -44.20
C TYR A 398 -12.14 2.82 -43.69
N ALA A 399 -13.14 2.88 -44.57
CA ALA A 399 -14.51 3.21 -44.17
C ALA A 399 -15.05 2.22 -43.13
N GLN A 400 -14.82 0.92 -43.34
CA GLN A 400 -15.24 -0.10 -42.39
C GLN A 400 -14.47 -0.04 -41.07
N ARG A 401 -13.17 0.28 -41.11
CA ARG A 401 -12.37 0.54 -39.90
C ARG A 401 -12.97 1.69 -39.09
N ASP A 402 -13.36 2.78 -39.76
CA ASP A 402 -13.95 3.94 -39.09
C ASP A 402 -15.33 3.60 -38.50
N ILE A 403 -16.12 2.73 -39.16
CA ILE A 403 -17.35 2.17 -38.58
C ILE A 403 -17.05 1.38 -37.30
N VAL A 404 -16.09 0.44 -37.33
CA VAL A 404 -15.71 -0.34 -36.13
C VAL A 404 -15.26 0.57 -35.00
N VAL A 405 -14.43 1.58 -35.31
CA VAL A 405 -13.95 2.54 -34.31
C VAL A 405 -15.10 3.34 -33.71
N GLN A 406 -16.06 3.78 -34.53
CA GLN A 406 -17.20 4.54 -34.04
C GLN A 406 -18.15 3.69 -33.19
N GLU A 407 -18.41 2.45 -33.58
CA GLU A 407 -19.20 1.49 -32.78
C GLU A 407 -18.51 1.19 -31.45
N MET A 408 -17.19 1.00 -31.45
CA MET A 408 -16.39 0.76 -30.24
C MET A 408 -16.43 1.96 -29.28
N LYS A 409 -16.28 3.19 -29.79
CA LYS A 409 -16.42 4.42 -28.99
C LYS A 409 -17.81 4.55 -28.39
N THR A 410 -18.84 4.31 -29.21
CA THR A 410 -20.25 4.37 -28.78
C THR A 410 -20.53 3.33 -27.70
N PHE A 411 -20.00 2.12 -27.87
CA PHE A 411 -20.09 1.06 -26.89
C PHE A 411 -19.40 1.43 -25.56
N ALA A 412 -18.19 1.99 -25.61
CA ALA A 412 -17.45 2.39 -24.41
C ALA A 412 -18.18 3.46 -23.60
N VAL A 413 -18.75 4.47 -24.28
CA VAL A 413 -19.55 5.53 -23.66
C VAL A 413 -20.81 4.94 -23.02
N TRP A 414 -21.52 4.07 -23.74
CA TRP A 414 -22.69 3.38 -23.20
C TRP A 414 -22.35 2.54 -21.98
N PHE A 415 -21.30 1.72 -22.04
CA PHE A 415 -20.89 0.88 -20.90
C PHE A 415 -20.55 1.74 -19.68
N TYR A 416 -19.80 2.83 -19.89
CA TYR A 416 -19.46 3.77 -18.83
C TYR A 416 -20.71 4.37 -18.17
N GLN A 417 -21.67 4.84 -18.97
CA GLN A 417 -22.87 5.54 -18.49
C GLN A 417 -23.94 4.61 -17.91
N GLU A 418 -24.22 3.49 -18.58
CA GLU A 418 -25.39 2.65 -18.32
C GLU A 418 -25.06 1.38 -17.53
N ALA A 419 -23.80 0.96 -17.48
CA ALA A 419 -23.39 -0.24 -16.73
C ALA A 419 -22.51 0.15 -15.53
N LEU A 420 -21.34 0.75 -15.80
CA LEU A 420 -20.29 0.92 -14.81
C LEU A 420 -20.63 2.00 -13.77
N ASN A 421 -21.12 3.17 -14.18
CA ASN A 421 -21.48 4.24 -13.25
C ASN A 421 -22.63 3.84 -12.29
N PRO A 422 -23.75 3.25 -12.79
CA PRO A 422 -24.80 2.73 -11.92
C PRO A 422 -24.28 1.68 -10.95
N TYR A 423 -23.41 0.77 -11.42
CA TYR A 423 -22.78 -0.23 -10.56
C TYR A 423 -21.90 0.40 -9.48
N LEU A 424 -21.09 1.43 -9.79
CA LEU A 424 -20.33 2.13 -8.76
C LEU A 424 -21.25 2.76 -7.71
N GLN A 425 -22.36 3.40 -8.11
CA GLN A 425 -23.31 3.99 -7.16
C GLN A 425 -23.95 2.91 -6.27
N GLN A 426 -24.30 1.76 -6.84
CA GLN A 426 -24.76 0.60 -6.10
C GLN A 426 -23.70 0.12 -5.10
N GLN A 427 -22.45 -0.03 -5.53
CA GLN A 427 -21.33 -0.46 -4.68
C GLN A 427 -21.05 0.55 -3.55
N MET A 428 -21.15 1.85 -3.79
CA MET A 428 -21.02 2.87 -2.76
C MET A 428 -22.16 2.83 -1.72
N LYS A 429 -23.37 2.47 -2.15
CA LYS A 429 -24.50 2.26 -1.24
C LYS A 429 -24.30 0.98 -0.41
N GLN A 430 -24.00 -0.13 -1.07
CA GLN A 430 -23.73 -1.42 -0.42
C GLN A 430 -22.57 -1.32 0.56
N PHE A 431 -21.46 -0.70 0.19
CA PHE A 431 -20.31 -0.50 1.08
C PHE A 431 -20.71 0.23 2.37
N ARG A 432 -21.53 1.28 2.29
CA ARG A 432 -22.00 2.00 3.49
C ARG A 432 -22.89 1.13 4.39
N GLN A 433 -23.76 0.31 3.80
CA GLN A 433 -24.62 -0.61 4.55
C GLN A 433 -23.81 -1.72 5.22
N VAL A 434 -22.88 -2.32 4.47
CA VAL A 434 -21.99 -3.38 4.97
C VAL A 434 -21.04 -2.82 6.04
N ASP A 435 -20.44 -1.64 5.85
CA ASP A 435 -19.62 -0.98 6.87
C ASP A 435 -20.40 -0.76 8.17
N HIS A 436 -21.64 -0.26 8.07
CA HIS A 436 -22.49 -0.08 9.25
C HIS A 436 -22.79 -1.40 9.96
N LEU A 437 -23.14 -2.44 9.19
CA LEU A 437 -23.46 -3.76 9.70
C LEU A 437 -22.25 -4.42 10.38
N LEU A 438 -21.09 -4.46 9.72
CA LEU A 438 -19.90 -5.15 10.20
C LEU A 438 -19.28 -4.50 11.45
N LYS A 439 -19.52 -3.20 11.67
CA LYS A 439 -19.19 -2.50 12.94
C LYS A 439 -19.95 -3.03 14.15
N GLN A 440 -21.10 -3.68 13.93
CA GLN A 440 -21.91 -4.24 15.02
C GLN A 440 -21.54 -5.70 15.33
N TRP A 441 -20.66 -6.33 14.53
CA TRP A 441 -20.32 -7.74 14.66
C TRP A 441 -19.19 -7.95 15.66
N ASN A 442 -19.39 -8.89 16.59
CA ASN A 442 -18.38 -9.26 17.58
C ASN A 442 -17.30 -10.22 17.03
N GLU A 443 -17.58 -10.95 15.94
CA GLU A 443 -16.59 -11.82 15.29
C GLU A 443 -15.61 -10.98 14.45
N VAL A 444 -14.48 -10.62 15.07
CA VAL A 444 -13.45 -9.74 14.49
C VAL A 444 -12.86 -10.28 13.19
N ALA A 445 -12.53 -11.57 13.15
CA ALA A 445 -11.94 -12.20 11.96
C ALA A 445 -12.90 -12.15 10.76
N LEU A 446 -14.16 -12.53 10.99
CA LEU A 446 -15.19 -12.56 9.94
C LEU A 446 -15.54 -11.15 9.45
N SER A 447 -15.78 -10.22 10.36
CA SER A 447 -16.11 -8.83 10.01
C SER A 447 -14.97 -8.15 9.25
N SER A 448 -13.72 -8.33 9.68
CA SER A 448 -12.56 -7.73 9.03
C SER A 448 -12.32 -8.29 7.62
N GLY A 449 -12.46 -9.60 7.43
CA GLY A 449 -12.28 -10.23 6.11
C GLY A 449 -13.39 -9.86 5.12
N LEU A 450 -14.65 -9.86 5.57
CA LEU A 450 -15.79 -9.45 4.72
C LEU A 450 -15.70 -7.96 4.36
N PHE A 451 -15.30 -7.12 5.31
CA PHE A 451 -15.05 -5.70 5.04
C PHE A 451 -13.93 -5.53 3.99
N ALA A 452 -12.82 -6.25 4.12
CA ALA A 452 -11.71 -6.17 3.17
C ALA A 452 -12.14 -6.51 1.74
N LEU A 453 -12.99 -7.53 1.57
CA LEU A 453 -13.57 -7.90 0.26
C LEU A 453 -14.50 -6.82 -0.29
N GLN A 454 -15.40 -6.29 0.54
CA GLN A 454 -16.33 -5.23 0.13
C GLN A 454 -15.60 -3.93 -0.24
N PHE A 455 -14.56 -3.58 0.52
CA PHE A 455 -13.68 -2.46 0.23
C PHE A 455 -12.96 -2.65 -1.11
N GLU A 456 -12.36 -3.82 -1.33
CA GLU A 456 -11.64 -4.13 -2.58
C GLU A 456 -12.56 -4.05 -3.80
N MET A 457 -13.77 -4.59 -3.70
CA MET A 457 -14.76 -4.56 -4.79
C MET A 457 -15.17 -3.13 -5.12
N GLN A 458 -15.50 -2.31 -4.11
CA GLN A 458 -15.83 -0.90 -4.30
C GLN A 458 -14.64 -0.12 -4.90
N LYS A 459 -13.43 -0.34 -4.38
CA LYS A 459 -12.22 0.36 -4.80
C LYS A 459 -11.90 0.07 -6.28
N ARG A 460 -12.01 -1.18 -6.71
CA ARG A 460 -11.83 -1.56 -8.12
C ARG A 460 -12.86 -0.91 -9.05
N ALA A 461 -14.11 -0.81 -8.62
CA ALA A 461 -15.14 -0.10 -9.38
C ALA A 461 -14.81 1.39 -9.53
N GLN A 462 -14.39 2.04 -8.44
CA GLN A 462 -13.95 3.44 -8.46
C GLN A 462 -12.75 3.67 -9.38
N ASP A 463 -11.73 2.81 -9.28
CA ASP A 463 -10.51 2.91 -10.07
C ASP A 463 -10.81 2.71 -11.57
N LEU A 464 -11.70 1.78 -11.92
CA LEU A 464 -12.13 1.57 -13.31
C LEU A 464 -12.94 2.76 -13.84
N VAL A 465 -13.87 3.32 -13.06
CA VAL A 465 -14.62 4.54 -13.44
C VAL A 465 -13.66 5.69 -13.70
N ALA A 466 -12.74 5.96 -12.78
CA ALA A 466 -11.77 7.05 -12.91
C ALA A 466 -10.85 6.86 -14.13
N TRP A 467 -10.41 5.62 -14.37
CA TRP A 467 -9.57 5.27 -15.52
C TRP A 467 -10.34 5.45 -16.85
N MET A 468 -11.57 4.93 -16.94
CA MET A 468 -12.40 5.06 -18.15
C MET A 468 -12.79 6.52 -18.41
N GLN A 469 -13.17 7.28 -17.39
CA GLN A 469 -13.50 8.70 -17.53
C GLN A 469 -12.34 9.47 -18.15
N THR A 470 -11.12 9.26 -17.63
CA THR A 470 -9.91 9.91 -18.15
C THR A 470 -9.67 9.57 -19.63
N LYS A 471 -9.83 8.30 -20.02
CA LYS A 471 -9.63 7.84 -21.40
C LYS A 471 -10.71 8.34 -22.36
N LEU A 472 -11.97 8.43 -21.92
CA LEU A 472 -13.09 8.84 -22.75
C LEU A 472 -13.15 10.36 -22.95
N GLU A 473 -12.93 11.14 -21.88
CA GLU A 473 -13.07 12.61 -21.90
C GLU A 473 -11.80 13.33 -22.36
N LYS A 474 -10.62 12.84 -21.96
CA LYS A 474 -9.33 13.51 -22.21
C LYS A 474 -8.42 12.76 -23.18
N GLY A 475 -8.77 11.52 -23.50
CA GLY A 475 -7.97 10.65 -24.35
C GLY A 475 -8.17 10.90 -25.83
N ASN A 476 -7.19 10.48 -26.62
CA ASN A 476 -7.30 10.46 -28.08
C ASN A 476 -8.08 9.21 -28.55
N GLU A 477 -8.21 9.01 -29.86
CA GLU A 477 -8.90 7.84 -30.41
C GLU A 477 -8.33 6.50 -29.93
N LEU A 478 -7.01 6.39 -29.77
CA LEU A 478 -6.35 5.19 -29.26
C LEU A 478 -6.76 4.91 -27.80
N ASP A 479 -6.81 5.95 -26.98
CA ASP A 479 -7.28 5.86 -25.58
C ASP A 479 -8.76 5.45 -25.50
N GLN A 480 -9.62 6.02 -26.34
CA GLN A 480 -11.03 5.68 -26.39
C GLN A 480 -11.26 4.23 -26.85
N MET A 481 -10.45 3.76 -27.81
CA MET A 481 -10.46 2.37 -28.25
C MET A 481 -9.97 1.42 -27.15
N GLN A 482 -8.95 1.79 -26.38
CA GLN A 482 -8.53 1.02 -25.21
C GLN A 482 -9.65 0.90 -24.18
N ALA A 483 -10.37 1.99 -23.91
CA ALA A 483 -11.53 1.97 -23.02
C ALA A 483 -12.64 1.04 -23.53
N ALA A 484 -12.89 1.01 -24.84
CA ALA A 484 -13.85 0.09 -25.46
C ALA A 484 -13.46 -1.39 -25.28
N TRP A 485 -12.19 -1.75 -25.49
CA TRP A 485 -11.72 -3.11 -25.27
C TRP A 485 -11.80 -3.52 -23.80
N VAL A 486 -11.50 -2.61 -22.87
CA VAL A 486 -11.66 -2.84 -21.43
C VAL A 486 -13.15 -3.01 -21.07
N ALA A 487 -14.04 -2.20 -21.64
CA ALA A 487 -15.48 -2.36 -21.45
C ALA A 487 -15.98 -3.73 -21.94
N LEU A 488 -15.49 -4.23 -23.09
CA LEU A 488 -15.83 -5.56 -23.58
C LEU A 488 -15.32 -6.68 -22.65
N ARG A 489 -14.12 -6.52 -22.09
CA ARG A 489 -13.56 -7.44 -21.08
C ARG A 489 -14.42 -7.51 -19.81
N GLU A 490 -14.94 -6.36 -19.36
CA GLU A 490 -15.69 -6.27 -18.11
C GLU A 490 -17.20 -6.54 -18.23
N LEU A 491 -17.74 -6.56 -19.46
CA LEU A 491 -19.18 -6.67 -19.71
C LEU A 491 -19.81 -7.94 -19.13
N SER A 492 -19.05 -9.04 -19.04
CA SER A 492 -19.50 -10.31 -18.47
C SER A 492 -19.98 -10.18 -17.02
N ASN A 493 -19.57 -9.13 -16.30
CA ASN A 493 -20.00 -8.88 -14.92
C ASN A 493 -21.43 -8.33 -14.80
N PHE A 494 -22.09 -7.96 -15.91
CA PHE A 494 -23.36 -7.23 -15.88
C PHE A 494 -24.54 -7.97 -16.52
N GLY A 495 -24.31 -8.94 -17.40
CA GLY A 495 -25.39 -9.69 -18.07
C GLY A 495 -26.25 -8.85 -19.02
N ILE A 496 -25.78 -7.68 -19.46
CA ILE A 496 -26.50 -6.76 -20.37
C ILE A 496 -25.69 -6.47 -21.64
N GLY A 497 -26.35 -5.94 -22.67
CA GLY A 497 -25.67 -5.42 -23.86
C GLY A 497 -25.48 -6.40 -25.02
N GLN A 498 -26.18 -7.55 -25.03
CA GLN A 498 -26.05 -8.56 -26.09
C GLN A 498 -26.27 -8.00 -27.51
N GLU A 499 -27.25 -7.12 -27.70
CA GLU A 499 -27.48 -6.47 -29.00
C GLU A 499 -26.29 -5.62 -29.46
N LYS A 500 -25.58 -4.99 -28.52
CA LYS A 500 -24.41 -4.15 -28.82
C LYS A 500 -23.19 -5.01 -29.16
N ILE A 501 -23.02 -6.15 -28.48
CA ILE A 501 -22.04 -7.17 -28.85
C ILE A 501 -22.30 -7.62 -30.30
N GLN A 502 -23.53 -8.00 -30.63
CA GLN A 502 -23.87 -8.49 -31.97
C GLN A 502 -23.60 -7.45 -33.08
N ARG A 503 -23.87 -6.17 -32.82
CA ARG A 503 -23.54 -5.07 -33.74
C ARG A 503 -22.03 -4.94 -33.95
N LEU A 504 -21.25 -4.98 -32.86
CA LEU A 504 -19.78 -4.94 -32.92
C LEU A 504 -19.20 -6.15 -33.64
N GLU A 505 -19.70 -7.35 -33.36
CA GLU A 505 -19.28 -8.59 -34.04
C GLU A 505 -19.57 -8.50 -35.54
N SER A 506 -20.75 -8.02 -35.92
CA SER A 506 -21.10 -7.83 -37.33
C SER A 506 -20.15 -6.84 -38.03
N ALA A 507 -19.81 -5.73 -37.37
CA ALA A 507 -18.88 -4.74 -37.91
C ALA A 507 -17.44 -5.29 -38.03
N LEU A 508 -17.00 -6.07 -37.04
CA LEU A 508 -15.68 -6.72 -37.02
C LEU A 508 -15.55 -7.82 -38.08
N GLU A 509 -16.59 -8.64 -38.27
CA GLU A 509 -16.61 -9.69 -39.31
C GLU A 509 -16.57 -9.08 -40.71
N GLN A 510 -17.33 -8.00 -40.95
CA GLN A 510 -17.25 -7.26 -42.22
C GLN A 510 -15.84 -6.70 -42.46
N TYR A 511 -15.22 -6.13 -41.42
CA TYR A 511 -13.84 -5.63 -41.50
C TYR A 511 -12.85 -6.77 -41.79
N LYS A 512 -13.00 -7.93 -41.14
CA LYS A 512 -12.18 -9.11 -41.36
C LYS A 512 -12.34 -9.65 -42.78
N ALA A 513 -13.55 -9.72 -43.31
CA ALA A 513 -13.82 -10.19 -44.67
C ALA A 513 -13.14 -9.30 -45.73
N LEU A 514 -13.31 -7.96 -45.61
CA LEU A 514 -12.61 -6.99 -46.48
C LEU A 514 -11.09 -7.06 -46.34
N ARG A 515 -10.59 -7.42 -45.16
CA ARG A 515 -9.15 -7.59 -44.95
C ARG A 515 -8.63 -8.87 -45.60
N LEU A 516 -9.38 -9.97 -45.52
CA LEU A 516 -9.00 -11.26 -46.11
C LEU A 516 -9.03 -11.23 -47.64
N SER A 517 -9.97 -10.50 -48.27
CA SER A 517 -9.98 -10.31 -49.73
C SER A 517 -8.68 -9.69 -50.24
N GLN A 518 -8.15 -8.70 -49.51
CA GLN A 518 -6.87 -8.06 -49.82
C GLN A 518 -5.65 -8.99 -49.69
N ILE A 519 -5.72 -9.98 -48.80
CA ILE A 519 -4.63 -10.95 -48.59
C ILE A 519 -4.63 -12.01 -49.69
N GLN A 520 -5.79 -12.53 -50.06
CA GLN A 520 -5.93 -13.55 -51.11
C GLN A 520 -5.47 -13.01 -52.47
N PHE A 521 -5.73 -11.74 -52.78
CA PHE A 521 -5.26 -11.09 -54.01
C PHE A 521 -3.72 -11.00 -54.08
N VAL A 522 -3.04 -10.72 -52.96
CA VAL A 522 -1.56 -10.70 -52.89
C VAL A 522 -0.95 -12.07 -53.14
N GLN A 523 -1.60 -13.14 -52.69
CA GLN A 523 -1.13 -14.50 -52.94
C GLN A 523 -1.34 -14.92 -54.39
N ALA A 524 -2.36 -14.38 -55.07
CA ALA A 524 -2.57 -14.59 -56.50
C ALA A 524 -1.52 -13.84 -57.35
N GLU A 525 -1.24 -12.55 -57.07
CA GLU A 525 -0.22 -11.77 -57.79
C GLU A 525 1.22 -12.27 -57.61
N ASN A 526 1.54 -12.96 -56.50
CA ASN A 526 2.88 -13.52 -56.26
C ASN A 526 3.06 -14.94 -56.82
N ASN A 527 1.98 -15.58 -57.31
CA ASN A 527 2.00 -16.92 -57.90
C ASN A 527 1.87 -16.91 -59.43
N GLU A 528 1.77 -15.72 -60.05
CA GLU A 528 1.97 -15.46 -61.49
C GLU A 528 3.39 -14.95 -61.73
#